data_AF-A0A1I9GAE4-F1
#
_entry.id   AF-A0A1I9GAE4-F1
#
_cell.length_a   1.000
_cell.length_b   1.000
_cell.length_c   1.000
_cell.angle_alpha   90.00
_cell.angle_beta   90.00
_cell.angle_gamma   90.00
#
_symmetry.space_group_name_H-M   'P 1'
#
loop_
_entity.id
_entity.type
_entity.pdbx_description
1 polymer ?
#
loop_
_entity_poly.entity_id
_entity_poly.type
_entity_poly.pdbx_seq_one_letter_code
_entity_poly.pdbx_strand_id
1 'polypeptide(L)'
;NNFYAAEGVNECYEYQRLKYAMDAVGFSQQSQQNMFAVISAVLLLGNIQYVRRSGYHSDENVSIGNEEVLSIISTLLHIKASSLQQALTMRRTVMKNDVVISQYSVSEVS
;
A
#
# COMPACT_ATOMS: atom_id res chain seq x y z
N ASN A 1 2.43 21.16 13.56
CA ASN A 1 3.15 21.89 12.48
C ASN A 1 4.42 21.14 12.14
N ASN A 2 4.30 20.06 11.36
CA ASN A 2 5.47 19.29 10.94
C ASN A 2 6.01 19.82 9.61
N PHE A 3 7.29 20.12 9.66
CA PHE A 3 8.17 20.73 8.67
C PHE A 3 8.27 19.82 7.43
N TYR A 4 7.59 20.14 6.32
CA TYR A 4 7.75 19.41 5.05
C TYR A 4 8.46 20.20 3.95
N ALA A 5 8.64 21.52 4.12
CA ALA A 5 9.46 22.30 3.22
C ALA A 5 10.86 22.45 3.82
N ALA A 6 11.83 21.68 3.33
CA ALA A 6 13.23 22.03 3.54
C ALA A 6 13.47 23.40 2.88
N GLU A 7 13.83 24.42 3.67
CA GLU A 7 14.08 25.76 3.16
C GLU A 7 15.09 25.70 2.00
N GLY A 8 14.67 26.17 0.82
CA GLY A 8 15.49 26.21 -0.39
C GLY A 8 15.34 25.04 -1.36
N VAL A 9 14.50 24.03 -1.08
CA VAL A 9 14.25 22.92 -2.01
C VAL A 9 13.01 23.21 -2.88
N ASN A 10 13.22 23.29 -4.20
CA ASN A 10 12.12 23.37 -5.17
C ASN A 10 11.75 21.93 -5.60
N GLU A 11 10.71 21.38 -4.99
CA GLU A 11 10.27 19.98 -5.21
C GLU A 11 10.00 19.66 -6.69
N CYS A 12 9.44 20.60 -7.45
CA CYS A 12 9.21 20.43 -8.88
C CYS A 12 10.53 20.30 -9.65
N TYR A 13 11.53 21.11 -9.30
CA TYR A 13 12.87 21.03 -9.87
C TYR A 13 13.56 19.72 -9.51
N GLU A 14 13.49 19.29 -8.24
CA GLU A 14 14.08 18.03 -7.79
C GLU A 14 13.46 16.83 -8.50
N TYR A 15 12.13 16.81 -8.61
CA TYR A 15 11.40 15.74 -9.31
C TYR A 15 11.77 15.68 -10.79
N GLN A 16 11.88 16.83 -11.44
CA GLN A 16 12.29 16.89 -12.84
C GLN A 16 13.75 16.44 -13.02
N ARG A 17 14.66 16.84 -12.13
CA ARG A 17 16.05 16.38 -12.15
C ARG A 17 16.15 14.87 -11.95
N LEU A 18 15.35 14.30 -11.05
CA LEU A 18 15.29 12.85 -10.85
C LEU A 18 14.89 12.13 -12.15
N LYS A 19 13.85 12.59 -12.85
CA LYS A 19 13.43 11.98 -14.13
C LYS A 19 14.53 12.06 -15.18
N TYR A 20 15.22 13.20 -15.31
CA TYR A 20 16.37 13.30 -16.22
C TYR A 20 17.51 12.36 -15.85
N ALA A 21 17.79 12.18 -14.56
CA ALA A 21 18.80 11.22 -14.12
C ALA A 21 18.40 9.78 -14.48
N MET A 22 17.12 9.43 -14.34
CA MET A 22 16.60 8.12 -14.75
C MET A 22 16.72 7.91 -16.26
N ASP A 23 16.39 8.92 -17.07
CA ASP A 23 16.60 8.88 -18.53
C ASP A 23 18.09 8.67 -18.87
N ALA A 24 18.98 9.41 -18.22
CA ALA A 24 20.42 9.34 -18.45
C ALA A 24 21.04 7.97 -18.09
N VAL A 25 20.47 7.28 -17.08
CA VAL A 25 20.87 5.92 -16.69
C VAL A 25 20.25 4.85 -17.61
N GLY A 26 19.30 5.23 -18.48
CA GLY A 26 18.70 4.35 -19.48
C GLY A 26 17.38 3.69 -19.04
N PHE A 27 16.70 4.23 -18.01
CA PHE A 27 15.37 3.75 -17.66
C PHE A 27 14.34 4.19 -18.71
N SER A 28 13.59 3.25 -19.27
CA SER A 28 12.47 3.57 -20.16
C SER A 28 11.38 4.34 -19.40
N GLN A 29 10.56 5.12 -20.12
CA GLN A 29 9.42 5.80 -19.50
C GLN A 29 8.49 4.82 -18.77
N GLN A 30 8.27 3.62 -19.32
CA GLN A 30 7.47 2.60 -18.65
C GLN A 30 8.09 2.16 -17.32
N SER A 31 9.41 1.94 -17.29
CA SER A 31 10.11 1.57 -16.06
C SER A 31 10.03 2.68 -15.00
N GLN A 32 10.17 3.95 -15.42
CA GLN A 32 10.02 5.10 -14.52
C GLN A 32 8.60 5.20 -13.96
N GLN A 33 7.58 5.08 -14.83
CA GLN A 33 6.18 5.08 -14.42
C GLN A 33 5.88 3.94 -13.44
N ASN A 34 6.39 2.73 -13.69
CA ASN A 34 6.22 1.60 -12.78
C ASN A 34 6.86 1.88 -11.41
N MET A 35 8.05 2.47 -11.36
CA MET A 35 8.69 2.85 -10.09
C MET A 35 7.87 3.89 -9.32
N PHE A 36 7.39 4.94 -10.00
CA PHE A 36 6.53 5.95 -9.36
C PHE A 36 5.19 5.37 -8.93
N ALA A 37 4.63 4.43 -9.70
CA ALA A 37 3.39 3.73 -9.35
C ALA A 37 3.57 2.91 -8.07
N VAL A 38 4.69 2.20 -7.92
CA VAL A 38 5.02 1.45 -6.70
C VAL A 38 5.19 2.39 -5.50
N ILE A 39 5.93 3.49 -5.65
CA ILE A 39 6.10 4.48 -4.57
C ILE A 39 4.73 5.06 -4.16
N SER A 40 3.90 5.42 -5.14
CA SER A 40 2.55 5.94 -4.90
C SER A 40 1.66 4.91 -4.20
N ALA A 41 1.76 3.64 -4.59
CA ALA A 41 1.05 2.55 -3.94
C ALA A 41 1.49 2.37 -2.47
N VAL A 42 2.80 2.45 -2.17
CA VAL A 42 3.32 2.39 -0.79
C VAL A 42 2.79 3.54 0.05
N LEU A 43 2.76 4.76 -0.49
CA LEU A 43 2.20 5.92 0.22
C LEU A 43 0.70 5.75 0.49
N LEU A 44 -0.05 5.29 -0.50
CA LEU A 44 -1.49 5.07 -0.37
C LEU A 44 -1.83 3.90 0.56
N LEU A 45 -0.97 2.88 0.66
CA LEU A 45 -1.14 1.79 1.63
C LEU A 45 -1.19 2.32 3.07
N GLY A 46 -0.42 3.38 3.37
CA GLY A 46 -0.48 4.08 4.65
C GLY A 46 -1.80 4.80 4.93
N ASN A 47 -2.62 5.00 3.89
CA ASN A 47 -3.95 5.63 3.99
C ASN A 47 -5.09 4.60 4.06
N ILE A 48 -4.80 3.30 4.07
CA ILE A 48 -5.84 2.27 4.24
C ILE A 48 -6.47 2.41 5.64
N GLN A 49 -7.80 2.45 5.66
CA GLN A 49 -8.57 2.52 6.88
C GLN A 49 -9.17 1.16 7.16
N TYR A 50 -8.97 0.68 8.38
CA TYR A 50 -9.49 -0.59 8.83
C TYR A 50 -10.69 -0.39 9.75
N VAL A 51 -11.74 -1.15 9.51
CA VAL A 51 -12.99 -1.10 10.28
C VAL A 51 -13.28 -2.47 10.89
N ARG A 52 -13.65 -2.45 12.17
CA ARG A 52 -14.07 -3.65 12.91
C ARG A 52 -15.46 -4.06 12.44
N ARG A 53 -15.63 -5.34 12.13
CA ARG A 53 -16.96 -5.93 11.95
C ARG A 53 -17.32 -6.74 13.20
N SER A 54 -18.22 -6.20 14.02
CA SER A 54 -18.81 -6.94 15.14
C SER A 54 -19.82 -7.96 14.59
N GLY A 55 -19.40 -9.20 14.41
CA GLY A 55 -20.31 -10.32 14.13
C GLY A 55 -21.02 -10.80 15.41
N TYR A 56 -22.23 -11.34 15.28
CA TYR A 56 -23.04 -11.91 16.38
C TYR A 56 -22.36 -13.07 17.14
N HIS A 57 -21.24 -13.59 16.63
CA HIS A 57 -20.41 -14.60 17.27
C HIS A 57 -18.95 -14.13 17.22
N SER A 58 -18.43 -13.66 18.37
CA SER A 58 -17.05 -13.64 18.89
C SER A 58 -15.81 -13.45 17.98
N ASP A 59 -15.91 -13.35 16.66
CA ASP A 59 -14.78 -13.11 15.78
C ASP A 59 -14.79 -11.64 15.37
N GLU A 60 -13.98 -10.83 16.06
CA GLU A 60 -13.66 -9.47 15.65
C GLU A 60 -12.85 -9.49 14.36
N ASN A 61 -13.56 -9.56 13.24
CA ASN A 61 -12.97 -9.57 11.91
C ASN A 61 -12.68 -8.13 11.43
N VAL A 62 -11.48 -7.91 10.91
CA VAL A 62 -11.07 -6.62 10.32
C VAL A 62 -11.47 -6.57 8.84
N SER A 63 -12.08 -5.46 8.42
CA SER A 63 -12.38 -5.17 7.02
C SER A 63 -11.83 -3.80 6.61
N ILE A 64 -11.74 -3.54 5.30
CA ILE A 64 -11.25 -2.25 4.78
C ILE A 64 -12.44 -1.30 4.65
N GLY A 65 -12.33 -0.12 5.26
CA GLY A 65 -13.36 0.93 5.26
C GLY A 65 -13.33 1.84 4.04
N ASN A 66 -12.22 1.86 3.29
CA ASN A 66 -12.01 2.70 2.12
C ASN A 66 -11.61 1.88 0.87
N GLU A 67 -12.59 1.18 0.29
CA GLU A 67 -12.40 0.35 -0.91
C GLU A 67 -11.87 1.14 -2.13
N GLU A 68 -12.14 2.43 -2.22
CA GLU A 68 -11.61 3.30 -3.28
C GLU A 68 -10.08 3.38 -3.24
N VAL A 69 -9.49 3.55 -2.05
CA VAL A 69 -8.03 3.61 -1.87
C VAL A 69 -7.40 2.25 -2.19
N LEU A 70 -8.03 1.17 -1.73
CA LEU A 70 -7.64 -0.19 -2.08
C LEU A 70 -7.64 -0.42 -3.61
N SER A 71 -8.66 0.07 -4.31
CA SER A 71 -8.80 -0.04 -5.76
C SER A 71 -7.67 0.68 -6.50
N ILE A 72 -7.34 1.91 -6.07
CA ILE A 72 -6.23 2.69 -6.65
C ILE A 72 -4.90 1.95 -6.47
N ILE A 73 -4.61 1.46 -5.26
CA ILE A 73 -3.38 0.71 -4.97
C ILE A 73 -3.31 -0.55 -5.82
N SER A 74 -4.42 -1.27 -5.96
CA SER A 74 -4.48 -2.50 -6.76
C SER A 74 -4.15 -2.23 -8.24
N THR A 75 -4.60 -1.08 -8.76
CA THR A 75 -4.31 -0.65 -10.13
C THR A 75 -2.84 -0.27 -10.30
N LEU A 76 -2.27 0.48 -9.35
CA LEU A 76 -0.87 0.89 -9.36
C LEU A 76 0.11 -0.29 -9.28
N LEU A 77 -0.26 -1.34 -8.55
CA LEU A 77 0.56 -2.55 -8.38
C LEU A 77 0.24 -3.65 -9.41
N HIS A 78 -0.77 -3.45 -10.26
CA HIS A 78 -1.28 -4.44 -11.21
C HIS A 78 -1.68 -5.78 -10.55
N ILE A 79 -2.34 -5.72 -9.40
CA ILE A 79 -2.86 -6.88 -8.69
C ILE A 79 -4.38 -6.80 -8.51
N LYS A 80 -5.02 -7.94 -8.22
CA LYS A 80 -6.46 -7.95 -7.95
C LYS A 80 -6.73 -7.29 -6.59
N ALA A 81 -7.70 -6.38 -6.53
CA ALA A 81 -8.13 -5.74 -5.29
C ALA A 81 -8.52 -6.76 -4.20
N SER A 82 -9.17 -7.87 -4.58
CA SER A 82 -9.51 -8.96 -3.66
C SER A 82 -8.29 -9.66 -3.07
N SER A 83 -7.22 -9.84 -3.87
CA SER A 83 -5.96 -10.40 -3.38
C SER A 83 -5.24 -9.44 -2.44
N LEU A 84 -5.26 -8.14 -2.74
CA LEU A 84 -4.70 -7.12 -1.86
C LEU A 84 -5.48 -7.03 -0.54
N GLN A 85 -6.81 -7.04 -0.60
CA GLN A 85 -7.66 -7.07 0.59
C GLN A 85 -7.35 -8.27 1.47
N GLN A 86 -7.28 -9.48 0.90
CA GLN A 86 -6.91 -10.67 1.65
C GLN A 86 -5.52 -10.54 2.28
N ALA A 87 -4.53 -10.00 1.56
CA ALA A 87 -3.19 -9.81 2.10
C ALA A 87 -3.17 -8.82 3.28
N LEU A 88 -4.04 -7.80 3.26
CA LEU A 88 -4.15 -6.78 4.30
C LEU A 88 -5.02 -7.21 5.49
N THR A 89 -5.99 -8.10 5.30
CA THR A 89 -6.94 -8.52 6.35
C THR A 89 -6.72 -9.95 6.86
N MET A 90 -5.85 -10.74 6.22
CA MET A 90 -5.59 -12.13 6.60
C MET A 90 -4.10 -12.37 6.92
N ARG A 91 -3.86 -13.04 8.05
CA ARG A 91 -2.56 -13.59 8.45
C ARG A 91 -2.45 -15.02 7.96
N ARG A 92 -1.41 -15.32 7.17
CA ARG A 92 -1.04 -16.69 6.79
C ARG A 92 0.07 -17.19 7.71
N THR A 93 -0.25 -18.12 8.61
CA THR A 93 0.74 -18.79 9.46
C THR A 93 1.08 -20.15 8.87
N VAL A 94 2.30 -20.31 8.38
CA VAL A 94 2.81 -21.60 7.90
C VAL A 94 3.48 -22.31 9.09
N MET A 95 2.92 -23.45 9.49
CA MET A 95 3.49 -24.39 10.44
C MET A 95 4.08 -25.60 9.71
N LYS A 96 4.92 -26.37 10.41
CA LYS A 96 5.78 -27.41 9.84
C LYS A 96 5.03 -28.47 9.00
N ASN A 97 3.74 -28.68 9.25
CA ASN A 97 2.87 -29.58 8.49
C ASN A 97 1.61 -28.92 7.89
N ASP A 98 1.26 -27.67 8.25
CA ASP A 98 -0.03 -27.06 7.91
C ASP A 98 0.08 -25.55 7.64
N VAL A 99 -0.77 -25.03 6.75
CA VAL A 99 -0.95 -23.59 6.53
C VAL A 99 -2.28 -23.17 7.14
N VAL A 100 -2.23 -22.40 8.22
CA VAL A 100 -3.42 -21.81 8.84
C VAL A 100 -3.58 -20.38 8.35
N ILE A 101 -4.74 -20.05 7.77
CA ILE A 101 -5.08 -18.68 7.38
C ILE A 101 -6.12 -18.16 8.39
N SER A 102 -5.75 -17.15 9.18
CA SER A 102 -6.62 -16.49 10.15
C SER A 102 -6.82 -15.02 9.75
N GLN A 103 -7.95 -14.39 10.09
CA GLN A 103 -8.08 -12.93 9.91
C GLN A 103 -7.21 -12.20 10.94
N TYR A 104 -6.68 -11.02 10.61
CA TYR A 104 -5.91 -10.22 11.59
C TYR A 104 -6.83 -9.78 12.74
N SER A 105 -6.31 -9.86 13.97
CA SER A 105 -7.01 -9.31 15.14
C SER A 105 -6.87 -7.79 15.14
N VAL A 106 -7.87 -7.06 15.65
CA VAL A 106 -7.85 -5.59 15.56
C VAL A 106 -6.70 -4.95 16.34
N SER A 107 -6.12 -5.66 17.30
CA SER A 107 -4.91 -5.24 18.02
C SER A 107 -3.64 -5.19 17.17
N GLU A 108 -3.61 -5.87 16.02
CA GLU A 108 -2.44 -5.97 15.14
C GLU A 108 -2.44 -4.91 14.02
N VAL A 109 -3.53 -4.14 13.89
CA VAL A 109 -3.72 -3.18 12.81
C VAL A 109 -3.55 -1.78 13.39
N SER A 110 -2.39 -1.17 13.10
CA SER A 110 -1.97 0.15 13.60
C SER A 110 -2.58 1.30 12.81
#